data_AF-X1SFS2-F1
#
_entry.id   AF-X1SFS2-F1
#
_cell.length_a   1.000
_cell.length_b   1.000
_cell.length_c   1.000
_cell.angle_alpha   90.00
_cell.angle_beta   90.00
_cell.angle_gamma   90.00
#
_symmetry.space_group_name_H-M   'P 1'
#
loop_
_entity.id
_entity.type
_entity.pdbx_description
1 polymer ?
#
loop_
_entity_poly.entity_id
_entity_poly.type
_entity_poly.pdbx_seq_one_letter_code
_entity_poly.pdbx_strand_id
1 'polypeptide(L)'
;MATKVEDRIETKALLRLASINTVTLHYWIYLGLLPHWDGRYFEGQGGSRYVYPPGAVDLARKIKAWREQSIPYRQIRELLRAEGAEL
;
A
#
# COMPACT_ATOMS: atom_id res chain seq x y z
N MET A 1 -8.42 13.13 16.71
CA MET A 1 -9.09 13.54 15.46
C MET A 1 -8.10 13.36 14.32
N ALA A 2 -8.35 12.44 13.39
CA ALA A 2 -7.48 12.23 12.24
C ALA A 2 -7.85 13.27 11.17
N THR A 3 -7.00 14.27 11.00
CA THR A 3 -7.06 15.23 9.90
C THR A 3 -6.91 14.47 8.59
N LYS A 4 -7.99 14.42 7.79
CA LYS A 4 -7.92 14.03 6.38
C LYS A 4 -6.99 15.00 5.66
N VAL A 5 -5.72 14.63 5.53
CA VAL A 5 -4.85 15.22 4.52
C VAL A 5 -5.28 14.54 3.22
N GLU A 6 -6.19 15.18 2.49
CA GLU A 6 -6.62 14.88 1.11
C GLU A 6 -6.27 13.48 0.61
N ASP A 7 -7.22 12.55 0.73
CA ASP A 7 -7.27 11.25 0.07
C ASP A 7 -5.98 10.40 0.09
N ARG A 8 -5.06 10.61 1.04
CA ARG A 8 -3.77 9.93 1.06
C ARG A 8 -3.46 9.37 2.45
N ILE A 9 -2.77 8.24 2.49
CA ILE A 9 -2.45 7.49 3.70
C ILE A 9 -0.94 7.45 3.88
N GLU A 10 -0.45 7.92 5.02
CA GLU A 10 0.98 7.84 5.36
C GLU A 10 1.43 6.38 5.53
N THR A 11 2.70 6.07 5.23
CA THR A 11 3.27 4.72 5.41
C THR A 11 2.94 4.10 6.76
N LYS A 12 3.12 4.84 7.86
CA LYS A 12 2.85 4.31 9.22
C LYS A 12 1.39 3.92 9.40
N ALA A 13 0.47 4.71 8.85
CA ALA A 13 -0.96 4.41 8.89
C ALA A 13 -1.27 3.18 8.01
N LEU A 14 -0.67 3.08 6.82
CA LEU A 14 -0.84 1.93 5.93
C LEU A 14 -0.37 0.64 6.60
N LEU A 15 0.84 0.62 7.16
CA LEU A 15 1.40 -0.54 7.85
C LEU A 15 0.50 -1.00 9.00
N ARG A 16 0.00 -0.04 9.81
CA ARG A 16 -0.89 -0.32 10.94
C ARG A 16 -2.25 -0.86 10.47
N LEU A 17 -2.87 -0.20 9.51
CA LEU A 17 -4.23 -0.53 9.04
C LEU A 17 -4.27 -1.84 8.24
N ALA A 18 -3.25 -2.12 7.44
CA ALA A 18 -3.12 -3.37 6.70
C ALA A 18 -2.49 -4.50 7.53
N SER A 19 -1.97 -4.18 8.72
CA SER A 19 -1.26 -5.13 9.59
C SER A 19 -0.15 -5.88 8.84
N ILE A 20 0.70 -5.12 8.17
CA ILE A 20 1.90 -5.58 7.46
C ILE A 20 3.13 -4.81 7.98
N ASN A 21 4.32 -5.34 7.72
CA ASN A 21 5.56 -4.67 8.05
C ASN A 21 6.18 -3.96 6.82
N THR A 22 7.19 -3.13 7.06
CA THR A 22 7.87 -2.33 6.02
C THR A 22 8.52 -3.21 4.94
N VAL A 23 9.06 -4.38 5.32
CA VAL A 23 9.67 -5.32 4.36
C VAL A 23 8.63 -5.86 3.39
N THR A 24 7.47 -6.27 3.90
CA THR A 24 6.33 -6.72 3.10
C THR A 24 5.84 -5.62 2.16
N LEU A 25 5.72 -4.38 2.67
CA LEU A 25 5.32 -3.24 1.86
C LEU A 25 6.30 -3.00 0.70
N HIS A 26 7.60 -2.92 0.97
CA HIS A 26 8.61 -2.71 -0.07
C HIS A 26 8.64 -3.84 -1.09
N TYR A 27 8.49 -5.09 -0.62
CA TYR A 27 8.45 -6.25 -1.50
C TYR A 27 7.23 -6.24 -2.43
N TRP A 28 6.05 -5.87 -1.92
CA TRP A 28 4.85 -5.77 -2.74
C TRP A 28 4.89 -4.62 -3.73
N ILE A 29 5.52 -3.49 -3.39
CA ILE A 29 5.79 -2.39 -4.33
C ILE A 29 6.75 -2.87 -5.42
N TYR A 30 7.85 -3.54 -5.06
CA TYR A 30 8.81 -4.10 -6.02
C TYR A 30 8.17 -5.08 -7.00
N LEU A 31 7.23 -5.92 -6.52
CA LEU A 31 6.47 -6.84 -7.37
C LEU A 31 5.38 -6.16 -8.22
N GLY A 32 5.15 -4.85 -8.04
CA GLY A 32 4.07 -4.11 -8.67
C GLY A 32 2.70 -4.63 -8.24
N LEU A 33 2.53 -4.99 -6.97
CA LEU A 33 1.25 -5.37 -6.36
C LEU A 33 0.63 -4.22 -5.58
N LEU A 34 1.45 -3.26 -5.15
CA LEU A 34 1.00 -2.01 -4.53
C LEU A 34 1.51 -0.82 -5.35
N PRO A 35 0.76 0.29 -5.38
CA PRO A 35 1.21 1.51 -6.04
C PRO A 35 2.47 2.04 -5.35
N HIS A 36 3.32 2.69 -6.14
CA HIS A 36 4.51 3.35 -5.62
C HIS A 36 4.11 4.47 -4.65
N TRP A 37 4.96 4.75 -3.66
CA TRP A 37 4.76 5.89 -2.78
C TRP A 37 4.94 7.19 -3.56
N ASP A 38 4.18 8.21 -3.16
CA ASP A 38 4.39 9.59 -3.59
C ASP A 38 5.15 10.33 -2.48
N GLY A 39 6.28 10.92 -2.85
CA GLY A 39 7.18 11.59 -1.93
C GLY A 39 6.78 13.04 -1.82
N ARG A 40 6.15 13.42 -0.71
CA ARG A 40 5.89 14.82 -0.44
C ARG A 40 6.84 15.35 0.61
N TYR A 41 7.49 16.46 0.27
CA TYR A 41 8.20 17.29 1.23
C TYR A 41 7.16 18.11 1.97
N PHE A 42 6.95 17.83 3.25
CA PHE A 42 6.09 18.65 4.10
C PHE A 42 6.97 19.69 4.79
N GLU A 43 6.95 20.91 4.25
CA GLU A 43 7.70 22.03 4.81
C GLU A 43 7.22 22.31 6.25
N GLY A 44 8.15 22.36 7.21
CA GLY A 44 7.87 22.67 8.62
C GLY A 44 7.92 21.51 9.62
N GLN A 45 8.01 20.26 9.18
CA GLN A 45 8.28 19.11 10.06
C GLN A 45 9.35 18.22 9.43
N GLY A 46 10.62 18.57 9.66
CA GLY A 46 11.80 17.95 9.03
C GLY A 46 11.66 16.46 8.72
N GLY A 47 11.48 16.13 7.44
CA GLY A 47 11.46 14.76 6.93
C GLY A 47 10.63 14.61 5.65
N SER A 48 11.15 13.83 4.70
CA SER A 48 10.35 13.33 3.58
C SER A 48 9.30 12.37 4.11
N ARG A 49 8.01 12.63 3.84
CA ARG A 49 6.94 11.67 4.16
C ARG A 49 6.51 10.94 2.89
N TYR A 50 6.39 9.63 3.05
CA TYR A 50 5.88 8.75 2.02
C TYR A 50 4.38 8.57 2.23
N VAL A 51 3.60 8.92 1.20
CA VAL A 51 2.14 8.80 1.20
C VAL A 51 1.65 7.91 0.07
N TYR A 52 0.54 7.22 0.32
CA TYR A 52 -0.09 6.27 -0.59
C TYR A 52 -1.52 6.70 -0.92
N PRO A 53 -2.09 6.27 -2.05
CA PRO A 53 -3.51 6.48 -2.34
C PRO A 53 -4.41 5.78 -1.30
N PRO A 54 -5.67 6.20 -1.16
CA PRO A 54 -6.53 5.73 -0.07
C PRO A 54 -6.89 4.24 -0.23
N GLY A 55 -6.98 3.76 -1.48
CA GLY A 55 -7.19 2.35 -1.81
C GLY A 55 -6.01 1.43 -1.52
N ALA A 56 -4.83 1.96 -1.17
CA ALA A 56 -3.65 1.14 -0.89
C ALA A 56 -3.83 0.25 0.35
N VAL A 57 -4.64 0.66 1.33
CA VAL A 57 -4.93 -0.16 2.52
C VAL A 57 -5.80 -1.36 2.17
N ASP A 58 -6.88 -1.14 1.42
CA ASP A 58 -7.77 -2.23 0.98
C ASP A 58 -7.03 -3.21 0.07
N LEU A 59 -6.22 -2.68 -0.85
CA LEU A 59 -5.37 -3.49 -1.73
C LEU A 59 -4.36 -4.33 -0.92
N ALA A 60 -3.68 -3.72 0.06
CA ALA A 60 -2.74 -4.43 0.93
C ALA A 60 -3.43 -5.52 1.78
N ARG A 61 -4.62 -5.26 2.32
CA ARG A 61 -5.43 -6.26 3.03
C ARG A 61 -5.84 -7.41 2.12
N LYS A 62 -6.21 -7.12 0.88
CA LYS A 62 -6.59 -8.13 -0.12
C LYS A 62 -5.43 -9.04 -0.48
N ILE A 63 -4.27 -8.45 -0.78
CA ILE A 63 -3.03 -9.21 -1.05
C ILE A 63 -2.65 -10.08 0.15
N LYS A 64 -2.77 -9.54 1.38
CA LYS A 64 -2.55 -10.31 2.61
C LYS A 64 -3.47 -11.52 2.70
N ALA A 65 -4.77 -11.33 2.52
CA ALA A 65 -5.76 -12.40 2.59
C ALA A 65 -5.48 -13.52 1.56
N TRP A 66 -5.11 -13.16 0.33
CA TRP A 66 -4.69 -14.14 -0.67
C TRP A 66 -3.39 -14.85 -0.31
N ARG A 67 -2.44 -14.17 0.32
CA ARG A 67 -1.22 -14.81 0.83
C ARG A 67 -1.49 -15.78 1.97
N GLU A 68 -2.44 -15.49 2.85
CA GLU A 68 -2.89 -16.40 3.90
C GLU A 68 -3.57 -17.65 3.31
N GLN A 69 -4.22 -17.51 2.15
CA GLN A 69 -4.74 -18.63 1.36
C GLN A 69 -3.67 -19.36 0.53
N SER A 70 -2.38 -19.08 0.77
CA SER A 70 -1.24 -19.68 0.06
C SER A 70 -1.19 -19.40 -1.44
N ILE A 71 -1.90 -18.37 -1.92
CA ILE A 71 -1.87 -17.98 -3.33
C ILE A 71 -0.48 -17.39 -3.65
N PRO A 72 0.21 -17.86 -4.71
CA PRO A 72 1.50 -17.33 -5.11
C PRO A 72 1.36 -15.90 -5.65
N TYR A 73 2.38 -15.06 -5.43
CA TYR A 73 2.38 -13.66 -5.88
C TYR A 73 2.13 -13.47 -7.38
N ARG A 74 2.54 -14.43 -8.21
CA ARG A 74 2.23 -14.44 -9.65
C ARG A 74 0.73 -14.47 -9.91
N GLN A 75 0.01 -15.37 -9.24
CA GLN A 75 -1.46 -15.46 -9.36
C GLN A 75 -2.14 -14.23 -8.75
N ILE A 76 -1.63 -13.70 -7.63
CA ILE A 76 -2.14 -12.44 -7.06
C ILE A 76 -2.05 -11.30 -8.09
N ARG A 77 -0.94 -11.19 -8.81
CA ARG A 77 -0.79 -10.18 -9.86
C ARG A 77 -1.79 -10.37 -11.00
N GLU A 78 -2.07 -11.61 -11.39
CA GLU A 78 -3.06 -11.94 -12.42
C GLU A 78 -4.48 -11.59 -11.95
N LEU A 79 -4.82 -11.88 -10.69
CA LEU A 79 -6.10 -11.51 -10.08
C LEU A 79 -6.30 -9.99 -10.05
N LEU A 80 -5.28 -9.24 -9.64
CA LEU A 80 -5.34 -7.77 -9.63
C LEU A 80 -5.55 -7.19 -11.04
N ARG A 81 -4.89 -7.74 -12.05
CA ARG A 81 -5.09 -7.34 -13.45
C ARG A 81 -6.49 -7.68 -13.97
N ALA A 82 -7.01 -8.86 -13.64
CA ALA A 82 -8.33 -9.30 -14.05
C ALA A 82 -9.45 -8.44 -13.44
N GLU A 83 -9.25 -7.93 -12.23
CA GLU A 83 -10.20 -7.05 -11.55
C GLU A 83 -10.12 -5.59 -12.00
N GLY A 84 -9.22 -5.25 -12.93
CA GLY A 84 -9.04 -3.86 -13.32
C GLY A 84 -8.53 -2.98 -12.17
N ALA A 85 -7.82 -3.56 -11.20
CA ALA A 85 -7.08 -2.78 -10.23
C ALA A 85 -5.93 -2.09 -10.99
N GLU A 86 -6.21 -0.92 -11.57
CA GLU A 86 -5.19 -0.07 -12.16
C GLU A 86 -4.18 0.28 -11.06
N LEU A 87 -2.95 -0.21 -11.25
CA LEU A 87 -1.80 -0.04 -10.38
C LEU A 87 -0.95 1.14 -10.81
#